data_AF-A0A8E0S4G3-F1
#
_entry.id   AF-A0A8E0S4G3-F1
#
_cell.length_a   1.000
_cell.length_b   1.000
_cell.length_c   1.000
_cell.angle_alpha   90.00
_cell.angle_beta   90.00
_cell.angle_gamma   90.00
#
_symmetry.space_group_name_H-M   'P 1'
#
loop_
_entity.id
_entity.type
_entity.pdbx_description
1 polymer ?
#
loop_
_entity_poly.entity_id
_entity_poly.type
_entity_poly.pdbx_seq_one_letter_code
_entity_poly.pdbx_strand_id
1 'polypeptide(L)'
;MRCQCGHWFKLIDMDRFEQEREKHWQHIKNEPENARLLQQLTDTENELNRLMEKGKCVKRTSPGADDLLEALANQWDKLKTTYAAIRRKMELP
;
A
#
# COMPACT_ATOMS: atom_id res chain seq x y z
N MET A 1 9.94 -21.76 25.88
CA MET A 1 10.60 -22.95 25.31
C MET A 1 11.92 -22.53 24.68
N ARG A 2 13.05 -23.19 25.00
CA ARG A 2 14.37 -22.93 24.39
C ARG A 2 14.54 -23.84 23.17
N CYS A 3 14.95 -23.30 22.03
CA CYS A 3 15.47 -24.11 20.93
C CYS A 3 16.85 -24.67 21.33
N GLN A 4 17.15 -25.90 20.91
CA GLN A 4 18.37 -26.65 21.24
C GLN A 4 19.67 -26.02 20.72
N CYS A 5 19.62 -24.87 20.01
CA CYS A 5 20.78 -24.17 19.46
C CYS A 5 21.33 -23.03 20.35
N GLY A 6 20.83 -22.86 21.58
CA GLY A 6 21.34 -21.83 22.52
C GLY A 6 21.00 -20.39 22.16
N HIS A 7 20.34 -20.14 21.03
CA HIS A 7 19.82 -18.82 20.70
C HIS A 7 18.53 -18.54 21.47
N TRP A 8 18.54 -17.45 22.22
CA TRP A 8 17.31 -16.79 22.61
C TRP A 8 16.61 -16.38 21.31
N PHE A 9 15.49 -17.01 20.97
CA PHE A 9 14.49 -16.29 20.19
C PHE A 9 14.11 -15.09 21.06
N LYS A 10 14.79 -13.96 20.88
CA LYS A 10 14.26 -12.69 21.33
C LYS A 10 12.91 -12.61 20.64
N LEU A 11 11.85 -12.67 21.43
CA LEU A 11 10.57 -12.09 21.05
C LEU A 11 10.94 -10.70 20.55
N ILE A 12 10.97 -10.53 19.22
CA ILE A 12 11.15 -9.22 18.63
C ILE A 12 9.96 -8.46 19.15
N ASP A 13 10.23 -7.44 19.96
CA ASP A 13 9.22 -6.49 20.37
C ASP A 13 8.69 -5.87 19.08
N MET A 14 7.50 -6.34 18.66
CA MET A 14 6.91 -5.97 17.38
C MET A 14 6.73 -4.46 17.33
N ASP A 15 6.39 -3.83 18.45
CA ASP A 15 6.24 -2.37 18.52
C ASP A 15 7.57 -1.68 18.23
N ARG A 16 8.67 -2.18 18.79
CA ARG A 16 10.01 -1.66 18.50
C ARG A 16 10.40 -1.88 17.04
N PHE A 17 10.08 -3.04 16.47
CA PHE A 17 10.35 -3.32 15.05
C PHE A 17 9.55 -2.36 14.14
N GLU A 18 8.29 -2.11 14.45
CA GLU A 18 7.47 -1.16 13.69
C GLU A 18 7.95 0.28 13.81
N GLN A 19 8.43 0.68 14.99
CA GLN A 19 9.05 1.99 15.19
C GLN A 19 10.31 2.17 14.36
N GLU A 20 11.20 1.18 14.32
CA GLU A 20 12.42 1.26 13.50
C GLU A 20 12.09 1.24 12.00
N ARG A 21 11.10 0.46 11.59
CA ARG A 21 10.56 0.45 10.23
C ARG A 21 10.03 1.83 9.81
N GLU A 22 9.27 2.47 10.69
CA GLU A 22 8.72 3.81 10.47
C GLU A 22 9.83 4.87 10.44
N LYS A 23 10.79 4.82 11.36
CA LYS A 23 11.97 5.72 11.34
C LYS A 23 12.75 5.60 10.04
N HIS A 24 13.00 4.38 9.59
CA HIS A 24 13.67 4.13 8.32
C HIS A 24 12.89 4.76 7.16
N TRP A 25 11.58 4.50 7.10
CA TRP A 25 10.71 5.09 6.09
C TRP A 25 10.76 6.62 6.08
N GLN A 26 10.66 7.27 7.24
CA GLN A 26 10.72 8.72 7.36
C GLN A 26 12.03 9.31 6.81
N HIS A 27 13.13 8.56 6.86
CA HIS A 27 14.41 8.97 6.30
C HIS A 27 14.44 8.88 4.76
N ILE A 28 13.89 7.80 4.19
CA ILE A 28 14.00 7.50 2.75
C ILE A 28 12.80 7.97 1.93
N LYS A 29 11.67 8.32 2.54
CA LYS A 29 10.40 8.61 1.81
C LYS A 29 10.49 9.74 0.80
N ASN A 30 11.41 10.71 1.02
CA ASN A 30 11.60 11.87 0.16
C ASN A 30 12.61 11.62 -0.97
N GLU A 31 13.26 10.46 -1.01
CA GLU A 31 14.12 10.09 -2.12
C GLU A 31 13.30 10.04 -3.42
N PRO A 32 13.87 10.39 -4.59
CA PRO A 32 13.10 10.57 -5.82
C PRO A 32 12.23 9.37 -6.20
N GLU A 33 12.74 8.15 -6.01
CA GLU A 33 12.01 6.92 -6.31
C GLU A 33 10.80 6.73 -5.37
N ASN A 34 11.01 6.95 -4.07
CA ASN A 34 10.00 6.76 -3.03
C ASN A 34 8.94 7.88 -3.07
N ALA A 35 9.35 9.11 -3.32
CA ALA A 35 8.46 10.24 -3.55
C ALA A 35 7.56 10.00 -4.77
N ARG A 36 8.11 9.41 -5.85
CA ARG A 36 7.31 9.00 -7.01
C ARG A 36 6.28 7.93 -6.66
N LEU A 37 6.66 6.93 -5.86
CA LEU A 37 5.72 5.90 -5.39
C LEU A 37 4.59 6.51 -4.53
N LEU A 38 4.93 7.45 -3.64
CA LEU A 38 3.95 8.19 -2.83
C LEU A 38 2.99 9.03 -3.69
N GLN A 39 3.52 9.70 -4.72
CA GLN A 39 2.69 10.44 -5.67
C GLN A 39 1.75 9.50 -6.43
N GLN A 40 2.27 8.37 -6.93
CA GLN A 40 1.46 7.35 -7.61
C GLN A 40 0.35 6.79 -6.71
N LEU A 41 0.65 6.59 -5.42
CA LEU A 41 -0.35 6.15 -4.44
C LEU A 41 -1.45 7.20 -4.30
N THR A 42 -1.08 8.45 -4.05
CA THR A 42 -2.00 9.60 -3.94
C THR A 42 -2.88 9.74 -5.17
N ASP A 43 -2.29 9.69 -6.37
CA ASP A 43 -3.01 9.83 -7.63
C ASP A 43 -4.02 8.68 -7.84
N THR A 44 -3.62 7.46 -7.48
CA THR A 44 -4.48 6.28 -7.57
C THR A 44 -5.65 6.36 -6.59
N GLU A 45 -5.41 6.81 -5.35
CA GLU A 45 -6.46 7.02 -4.35
C GLU A 45 -7.46 8.10 -4.80
N ASN A 46 -6.98 9.20 -5.37
CA ASN A 46 -7.82 10.26 -5.90
C ASN A 46 -8.72 9.76 -7.04
N GLU A 47 -8.17 8.99 -7.98
CA GLU A 47 -8.96 8.44 -9.08
C GLU A 47 -9.95 7.37 -8.59
N LEU A 48 -9.56 6.52 -7.63
CA LEU A 48 -10.49 5.58 -6.99
C LEU A 48 -11.67 6.31 -6.33
N ASN A 49 -11.40 7.36 -5.56
CA ASN A 49 -12.44 8.18 -4.94
C ASN A 49 -13.37 8.77 -6.01
N ARG A 50 -12.82 9.32 -7.09
CA ARG A 50 -13.62 9.85 -8.20
C ARG A 50 -14.49 8.79 -8.86
N LEU A 51 -13.97 7.58 -9.09
CA LEU A 51 -14.71 6.48 -9.69
C LEU A 51 -15.80 5.96 -8.74
N MET A 52 -15.52 5.86 -7.44
CA MET A 52 -16.53 5.51 -6.43
C MET A 52 -17.66 6.53 -6.38
N GLU A 53 -17.37 7.83 -6.42
CA GLU A 53 -18.39 8.88 -6.47
C GLU A 53 -19.27 8.76 -7.72
N LYS A 54 -18.67 8.50 -8.89
CA LYS A 54 -19.43 8.22 -10.12
C LYS A 54 -20.33 6.99 -9.95
N GLY A 55 -19.83 5.94 -9.31
CA GLY A 55 -20.54 4.67 -9.14
C GLY A 55 -21.77 4.73 -8.23
N LYS A 56 -21.85 5.70 -7.31
CA LYS A 56 -23.01 5.85 -6.41
C LYS A 56 -24.34 6.00 -7.15
N CYS A 57 -24.31 6.57 -8.36
CA CYS A 57 -25.51 6.81 -9.17
C CYS A 57 -25.72 5.77 -10.27
N VAL A 58 -24.83 4.78 -10.40
CA VAL A 58 -24.84 3.79 -11.48
C VAL A 58 -25.49 2.51 -10.96
N LYS A 59 -26.57 2.07 -11.62
CA LYS A 59 -27.13 0.73 -11.36
C LYS A 59 -26.34 -0.28 -12.18
N ARG A 60 -26.34 -1.54 -11.75
CA ARG A 60 -25.67 -2.62 -12.51
C ARG A 60 -26.16 -2.77 -13.95
N THR A 61 -27.40 -2.36 -14.23
CA THR A 61 -28.00 -2.39 -15.57
C THR A 61 -27.77 -1.10 -16.38
N SER A 62 -27.10 -0.10 -15.82
CA SER A 62 -26.83 1.16 -16.49
C SER A 62 -25.79 0.96 -17.60
N PRO A 63 -25.96 1.59 -18.77
CA PRO A 63 -24.91 1.64 -19.79
C PRO A 63 -23.60 2.20 -19.19
N GLY A 64 -22.47 1.56 -19.45
CA GLY A 64 -21.16 1.95 -18.91
C GLY A 64 -20.88 1.48 -17.47
N ALA A 65 -21.76 0.66 -16.86
CA ALA A 65 -21.49 0.07 -15.55
C ALA A 65 -20.28 -0.88 -15.57
N ASP A 66 -20.14 -1.68 -16.63
CA ASP A 66 -18.99 -2.60 -16.78
C ASP A 66 -17.68 -1.84 -16.95
N ASP A 67 -17.66 -0.78 -17.77
CA ASP A 67 -16.49 0.09 -17.95
C ASP A 67 -16.05 0.74 -16.62
N LEU A 68 -17.01 1.16 -15.79
CA LEU A 68 -16.74 1.73 -14.48
C LEU A 68 -16.14 0.69 -13.52
N LEU A 69 -16.69 -0.53 -13.51
CA LEU A 69 -16.17 -1.63 -12.70
C LEU A 69 -14.77 -2.04 -13.12
N GLU A 70 -14.50 -2.09 -14.43
CA GLU A 70 -13.17 -2.35 -14.97
C GLU A 70 -12.19 -1.24 -14.57
N ALA A 71 -12.59 0.03 -14.67
CA ALA A 71 -11.77 1.16 -14.23
C ALA A 71 -11.45 1.08 -12.73
N LEU A 72 -12.43 0.76 -11.89
CA LEU A 72 -12.23 0.55 -10.45
C LEU A 72 -11.27 -0.60 -10.16
N ALA A 73 -11.44 -1.74 -10.83
CA ALA A 73 -10.56 -2.90 -10.68
C ALA A 73 -9.11 -2.58 -11.07
N ASN A 74 -8.92 -1.86 -12.19
CA ASN A 74 -7.61 -1.45 -12.67
C ASN A 74 -6.92 -0.49 -11.69
N GLN A 75 -7.64 0.48 -11.13
CA GLN A 75 -7.06 1.39 -10.14
C GLN A 75 -6.80 0.69 -8.79
N TRP A 76 -7.65 -0.25 -8.39
CA TRP A 76 -7.42 -1.07 -7.21
C TRP A 76 -6.14 -1.91 -7.34
N ASP A 77 -5.87 -2.45 -8.53
CA ASP A 77 -4.65 -3.22 -8.77
C ASP A 77 -3.38 -2.37 -8.70
N LYS A 78 -3.43 -1.15 -9.26
CA LYS A 78 -2.37 -0.16 -9.11
C LYS A 78 -2.12 0.19 -7.65
N LEU A 79 -3.18 0.42 -6.87
CA LEU A 79 -3.07 0.76 -5.45
C LEU A 79 -2.31 -0.32 -4.69
N LYS A 80 -2.74 -1.59 -4.84
CA LYS A 80 -2.08 -2.74 -4.19
C LYS A 80 -0.62 -2.86 -4.60
N THR A 81 -0.32 -2.68 -5.88
CA THR A 81 1.03 -2.82 -6.43
C THR A 81 1.96 -1.73 -5.91
N THR A 82 1.51 -0.47 -5.95
CA THR A 82 2.28 0.67 -5.43
C THR A 82 2.50 0.56 -3.92
N TYR A 83 1.45 0.19 -3.16
CA TYR A 83 1.56 -0.03 -1.72
C TYR A 83 2.55 -1.17 -1.39
N ALA A 84 2.52 -2.28 -2.12
CA ALA A 84 3.47 -3.36 -1.93
C ALA A 84 4.91 -2.94 -2.24
N ALA A 85 5.12 -2.10 -3.26
CA ALA A 85 6.43 -1.55 -3.57
C ALA A 85 6.96 -0.65 -2.45
N ILE A 86 6.13 0.26 -1.92
CA ILE A 86 6.47 1.09 -0.76
C ILE A 86 6.80 0.20 0.44
N ARG A 87 5.97 -0.80 0.74
CA ARG A 87 6.18 -1.70 1.88
C ARG A 87 7.53 -2.41 1.82
N ARG A 88 7.95 -2.87 0.62
CA ARG A 88 9.28 -3.48 0.42
C ARG A 88 10.43 -2.49 0.68
N LYS A 89 10.25 -1.20 0.34
CA LYS A 89 11.24 -0.16 0.66
C LYS A 89 11.34 0.10 2.16
N MET A 90 10.26 -0.12 2.91
CA MET A 90 10.26 0.01 4.36
C MET A 90 10.91 -1.19 5.07
N GLU A 91 11.10 -2.34 4.41
CA GLU A 91 11.68 -3.52 5.04
C GLU A 91 13.12 -3.24 5.49
N LEU A 92 13.38 -3.50 6.78
CA LEU A 92 14.72 -3.36 7.35
C LEU A 92 15.60 -4.53 6.83
N PRO A 93 16.87 -4.26 6.46
CA PRO A 93 17.80 -5.29 5.98
C PRO A 93 18.18 -6.33 7.03
#